data_AF-A0A832D3V4-F1
#
_entry.id   AF-A0A832D3V4-F1
#
_cell.length_a   1.000
_cell.length_b   1.000
_cell.length_c   1.000
_cell.angle_alpha   90.00
_cell.angle_beta   90.00
_cell.angle_gamma   90.00
#
_symmetry.space_group_name_H-M   'P 1'
#
loop_
_entity.id
_entity.type
_entity.pdbx_description
1 polymer ?
#
loop_
_entity_poly.entity_id
_entity_poly.type
_entity_poly.pdbx_seq_one_letter_code
_entity_poly.pdbx_strand_id
1 'polypeptide(L)'
;MKFDLTGKGFWVMALYGFFWYLQKYAGDQTIVQRYLVARTDKDALKGVSVGALMCLPAWMLFMLIGTLLWAYYQLSGEALPPHVDKPDKVFPYFVGSHMPVGIAGLFMAAPYGSWHVDHCLGF
;
A
#
# COMPACT_ATOMS: atom_id res chain seq x y z
N MET A 1 -23.30 -1.32 -20.44
CA MET A 1 -22.05 -2.07 -20.20
C MET A 1 -22.09 -3.37 -20.99
N LYS A 2 -21.28 -3.50 -22.05
CA LYS A 2 -21.20 -4.73 -22.84
C LYS A 2 -20.41 -5.77 -22.04
N PHE A 3 -20.90 -7.01 -21.96
CA PHE A 3 -20.14 -8.12 -21.38
C PHE A 3 -18.99 -8.47 -22.35
N ASP A 4 -17.85 -7.84 -22.14
CA ASP A 4 -16.59 -8.12 -22.85
C ASP A 4 -15.61 -8.75 -21.87
N LEU A 5 -15.29 -10.03 -22.11
CA LEU A 5 -14.38 -10.84 -21.30
C LEU A 5 -12.98 -10.95 -21.94
N THR A 6 -12.77 -10.30 -23.09
CA THR A 6 -11.52 -10.35 -23.85
C THR A 6 -10.71 -9.08 -23.66
N GLY A 7 -11.35 -7.92 -23.45
CA GLY A 7 -10.69 -6.66 -23.06
C GLY A 7 -10.47 -6.52 -21.56
N LYS A 8 -9.61 -5.57 -21.13
CA LYS A 8 -9.48 -5.13 -19.72
C LYS A 8 -10.71 -4.33 -19.26
N GLY A 9 -11.90 -4.90 -19.44
CA GLY A 9 -13.17 -4.31 -19.07
C GLY A 9 -13.46 -4.44 -17.57
N PHE A 10 -14.49 -3.74 -17.11
CA PHE A 10 -14.97 -3.79 -15.73
C PHE A 10 -15.14 -5.22 -15.21
N TRP A 11 -15.73 -6.12 -16.01
CA TRP A 11 -15.98 -7.51 -15.63
C TRP A 11 -14.70 -8.32 -15.41
N VAL A 12 -13.67 -8.14 -16.26
CA VAL A 12 -12.38 -8.82 -16.10
C VAL A 12 -11.66 -8.31 -14.86
N MET A 13 -11.68 -7.00 -14.60
CA MET A 13 -11.06 -6.42 -13.40
C MET A 13 -11.80 -6.80 -12.12
N ALA A 14 -13.13 -6.90 -12.15
CA ALA A 14 -13.94 -7.35 -11.02
C ALA A 14 -13.68 -8.82 -10.70
N LEU A 15 -13.63 -9.68 -11.72
CA LEU A 15 -13.31 -11.10 -11.55
C LEU A 15 -11.88 -11.29 -11.05
N TYR A 16 -10.91 -10.57 -11.62
CA TYR A 16 -9.53 -10.55 -11.15
C TYR A 16 -9.44 -10.12 -9.70
N GLY A 17 -10.10 -9.02 -9.32
CA GLY A 17 -10.13 -8.53 -7.94
C GLY A 17 -10.74 -9.55 -6.98
N PHE A 18 -11.84 -10.20 -7.36
CA PHE A 18 -12.47 -11.24 -6.53
C PHE A 18 -11.51 -12.40 -6.26
N PHE A 19 -10.89 -12.97 -7.29
CA PHE A 19 -9.93 -14.06 -7.11
C PHE A 19 -8.67 -13.62 -6.37
N TRP A 20 -8.19 -12.40 -6.61
CA TRP A 20 -7.04 -11.85 -5.89
C TRP A 20 -7.29 -11.74 -4.39
N TYR A 21 -8.45 -11.20 -3.99
CA TYR A 21 -8.84 -11.16 -2.58
C TYR A 21 -9.10 -12.55 -2.00
N LEU A 22 -9.72 -13.45 -2.76
CA LEU A 22 -9.95 -14.83 -2.32
C LEU A 22 -8.63 -15.56 -2.06
N GLN A 23 -7.67 -15.49 -2.99
CA GLN A 23 -6.35 -16.08 -2.82
C GLN A 23 -5.63 -15.48 -1.62
N LYS A 24 -5.71 -14.15 -1.44
CA LYS A 24 -5.09 -13.46 -0.30
C LYS A 24 -5.64 -13.93 1.04
N TYR A 25 -6.95 -14.11 1.20
CA TYR A 25 -7.53 -14.46 2.50
C TYR A 25 -7.66 -15.96 2.75
N ALA A 26 -7.79 -16.79 1.71
CA ALA A 26 -7.97 -18.23 1.83
C ALA A 26 -6.72 -19.05 1.48
N GLY A 27 -5.86 -18.53 0.60
CA GLY A 27 -4.68 -19.22 0.09
C GLY A 27 -3.36 -18.80 0.72
N ASP A 28 -3.31 -17.65 1.39
CA ASP A 28 -2.11 -17.20 2.11
C ASP A 28 -1.99 -17.93 3.45
N GLN A 29 -0.95 -18.74 3.56
CA GLN A 29 -0.67 -19.56 4.73
C GLN A 29 -0.56 -18.72 6.01
N THR A 30 0.03 -17.54 5.95
CA THR A 30 0.23 -16.70 7.15
C THR A 30 -1.10 -16.14 7.67
N ILE A 31 -2.01 -15.81 6.75
CA ILE A 31 -3.34 -15.31 7.11
C ILE A 31 -4.20 -16.46 7.68
N VAL A 32 -4.18 -17.62 7.04
CA VAL A 32 -4.90 -18.82 7.53
C VAL A 32 -4.36 -19.26 8.89
N GLN A 33 -3.04 -19.27 9.09
CA GLN A 33 -2.43 -19.62 10.38
C GLN A 33 -2.80 -18.62 11.49
N ARG A 34 -2.93 -17.33 11.17
CA ARG A 34 -3.42 -16.32 12.14
C ARG A 34 -4.85 -16.62 12.61
N TYR A 35 -5.68 -17.22 11.78
CA TYR A 35 -7.03 -17.64 12.18
C TYR A 35 -6.99 -18.84 13.12
N LEU A 36 -6.15 -19.84 12.83
CA LEU A 36 -6.06 -21.08 13.60
C LEU A 36 -5.43 -20.91 14.98
N VAL A 37 -4.57 -19.90 15.17
CA VAL A 37 -3.94 -19.59 16.47
C VAL A 37 -4.84 -18.70 17.34
N ALA A 38 -5.93 -18.14 16.80
CA ALA A 38 -6.85 -17.30 17.57
C ALA A 38 -7.60 -18.13 18.62
N ARG A 39 -7.84 -17.53 19.80
CA ARG A 39 -8.53 -18.21 20.91
C ARG A 39 -10.00 -18.51 20.62
N THR A 40 -10.64 -17.67 19.81
CA THR A 40 -12.06 -17.81 19.43
C THR A 40 -12.29 -17.30 18.01
N ASP A 41 -13.32 -17.82 17.33
CA ASP A 41 -13.71 -17.38 15.99
C ASP A 41 -14.09 -15.89 15.95
N LYS A 42 -14.66 -15.37 17.05
CA LYS A 42 -15.00 -13.96 17.19
C LYS A 42 -13.76 -13.07 17.23
N ASP A 43 -12.70 -13.52 17.91
CA ASP A 43 -11.43 -12.78 17.96
C ASP A 43 -10.71 -12.81 16.61
N ALA A 44 -10.76 -13.95 15.89
CA ALA A 44 -10.22 -14.05 14.54
C ALA A 44 -10.91 -13.06 13.58
N LEU A 45 -12.25 -13.01 13.58
CA LEU A 45 -13.02 -12.08 12.74
C LEU A 45 -12.78 -10.61 13.13
N LYS A 46 -12.64 -10.32 14.43
CA LYS A 46 -12.30 -8.98 14.91
C LYS A 46 -10.90 -8.56 14.44
N GLY A 47 -9.92 -9.46 14.49
CA GLY A 47 -8.56 -9.19 14.00
C GLY A 47 -8.54 -8.83 12.51
N VAL A 48 -9.25 -9.60 11.69
CA VAL A 48 -9.35 -9.33 10.24
C VAL A 48 -10.08 -8.02 9.96
N SER A 49 -11.22 -7.80 10.60
CA SER A 49 -12.02 -6.59 10.37
C SER A 49 -11.28 -5.32 10.80
N VAL A 50 -10.54 -5.34 11.92
CA VAL A 50 -9.70 -4.21 12.33
C VAL A 50 -8.56 -3.99 11.33
N GLY A 51 -7.91 -5.06 10.85
CA GLY A 51 -6.87 -4.96 9.82
C GLY A 51 -7.39 -4.38 8.50
N ALA A 52 -8.55 -4.84 8.05
CA ALA A 52 -9.22 -4.32 6.86
C ALA A 52 -9.64 -2.85 7.04
N LEU A 53 -10.17 -2.49 8.21
CA LEU A 53 -10.55 -1.12 8.54
C LEU A 53 -9.33 -0.20 8.58
N MET A 54 -8.18 -0.66 9.10
CA MET A 54 -6.93 0.12 9.10
C MET A 54 -6.32 0.31 7.71
N CYS A 55 -6.64 -0.55 6.75
CA CYS A 55 -6.18 -0.39 5.36
C CYS A 55 -6.75 0.86 4.70
N LEU A 56 -8.01 1.20 4.99
CA LEU A 56 -8.69 2.38 4.44
C LEU A 56 -8.01 3.73 4.79
N PRO A 57 -7.77 4.07 6.08
CA PRO A 57 -7.09 5.30 6.43
C PRO A 57 -5.64 5.31 5.94
N ALA A 58 -4.94 4.17 5.93
CA ALA A 58 -3.61 4.09 5.35
C ALA A 58 -3.62 4.46 3.86
N TRP A 59 -4.55 3.90 3.08
CA TRP A 59 -4.72 4.24 1.66
C TRP A 59 -5.07 5.71 1.46
N MET A 60 -5.97 6.26 2.27
CA MET A 60 -6.31 7.69 2.22
C MET A 60 -5.11 8.58 2.54
N LEU A 61 -4.29 8.21 3.54
CA LEU A 61 -3.07 8.96 3.88
C LEU A 61 -2.07 8.94 2.72
N PHE A 62 -1.84 7.79 2.07
CA PHE A 62 -0.96 7.70 0.91
C PHE A 62 -1.45 8.57 -0.26
N MET A 63 -2.76 8.54 -0.55
CA MET A 63 -3.34 9.41 -1.58
C MET A 63 -3.21 10.89 -1.23
N LEU A 64 -3.47 11.25 0.03
CA LEU A 64 -3.33 12.62 0.52
C LEU A 64 -1.89 13.13 0.39
N ILE A 65 -0.90 12.31 0.75
CA ILE A 65 0.52 12.66 0.60
C ILE A 65 0.87 12.92 -0.87
N GLY A 66 0.41 12.07 -1.79
CA GLY A 66 0.61 12.27 -3.23
C GLY A 66 -0.02 13.57 -3.73
N THR A 67 -1.25 13.88 -3.30
CA THR A 67 -1.93 15.14 -3.64
C THR A 67 -1.20 16.36 -3.07
N LEU A 68 -0.74 16.30 -1.82
CA LEU A 68 0.04 17.37 -1.18
C LEU A 68 1.36 17.62 -1.91
N LEU A 69 2.05 16.55 -2.31
CA LEU A 69 3.30 16.65 -3.04
C LEU A 69 3.10 17.30 -4.42
N TRP A 70 2.03 16.91 -5.12
CA TRP A 70 1.63 17.55 -6.37
C TRP A 70 1.32 19.05 -6.16
N ALA A 71 0.54 19.38 -5.14
CA ALA A 71 0.21 20.77 -4.82
C ALA A 71 1.45 21.59 -4.45
N TYR A 72 2.40 21.01 -3.72
CA TYR A 72 3.67 21.66 -3.36
C TYR A 72 4.44 22.11 -4.60
N TYR A 73 4.73 21.20 -5.55
CA TYR A 73 5.48 21.56 -6.76
C TYR A 73 4.73 22.54 -7.66
N GLN A 74 3.41 22.51 -7.67
CA GLN A 74 2.60 23.47 -8.44
C GLN A 74 2.61 24.87 -7.81
N LEU A 75 2.69 24.97 -6.48
CA LEU A 75 2.66 26.25 -5.76
C LEU A 75 4.04 26.85 -5.51
N SER A 76 5.08 26.02 -5.33
CA SER A 76 6.45 26.48 -5.09
C SER A 76 7.14 26.97 -6.38
N GLY A 77 6.68 26.50 -7.55
CA GLY A 77 7.33 26.76 -8.84
C GLY A 77 8.72 26.12 -8.97
N GLU A 78 9.08 25.23 -8.04
CA GLU A 78 10.36 24.51 -8.06
C GLU A 78 10.34 23.45 -9.16
N ALA A 79 11.28 23.56 -10.10
CA ALA A 79 11.36 22.60 -11.20
C ALA A 79 11.96 21.27 -10.70
N LEU A 80 11.23 20.18 -10.93
CA LEU A 80 11.76 18.83 -10.73
C LEU A 80 12.97 18.62 -11.65
N PRO A 81 14.10 18.12 -11.11
CA PRO A 81 15.29 17.94 -11.93
C PRO A 81 15.09 16.83 -12.98
N PRO A 82 15.79 16.88 -14.14
CA PRO A 82 15.55 16.01 -15.30
C PRO A 82 15.78 14.50 -15.07
N HIS A 83 16.21 14.08 -13.89
CA HIS A 83 16.40 12.67 -13.54
C HIS A 83 15.17 12.04 -12.85
N VAL A 84 14.16 12.86 -12.53
CA VAL A 84 12.90 12.47 -11.87
C VAL A 84 11.78 12.39 -12.91
N ASP A 85 11.95 11.52 -13.90
CA ASP A 85 10.98 11.37 -15.01
C ASP A 85 9.75 10.53 -14.62
N LYS A 86 9.81 9.82 -13.49
CA LYS A 86 8.75 8.91 -13.03
C LYS A 86 8.07 9.46 -11.79
N PRO A 87 6.72 9.38 -11.70
CA PRO A 87 5.98 9.85 -10.53
C PRO A 87 6.43 9.14 -9.24
N ASP A 88 6.82 7.86 -9.31
CA ASP A 88 7.29 7.08 -8.16
C ASP A 88 8.60 7.61 -7.53
N LYS A 89 9.38 8.39 -8.28
CA LYS A 89 10.65 8.96 -7.83
C LYS A 89 10.50 10.33 -7.15
N VAL A 90 9.35 10.98 -7.32
CA VAL A 90 9.11 12.33 -6.80
C VAL A 90 9.07 12.31 -5.27
N PHE A 91 8.47 11.29 -4.67
CA PHE A 91 8.35 11.15 -3.22
C PHE A 91 9.73 10.91 -2.54
N PRO A 92 10.56 9.93 -2.97
CA PRO A 92 11.91 9.76 -2.42
C PRO A 92 12.80 11.00 -2.58
N TYR A 93 12.68 11.72 -3.70
CA TYR A 93 13.42 12.96 -3.92
C TYR A 93 13.04 14.02 -2.88
N PHE A 94 11.75 14.26 -2.66
CA PHE A 94 11.26 15.22 -1.66
C PHE A 94 11.70 14.88 -0.23
N VAL A 95 11.71 13.58 0.10
CA VAL A 95 12.18 13.08 1.41
C VAL A 95 13.66 13.40 1.63
N GLY A 96 14.48 13.29 0.59
CA GLY A 96 15.92 13.54 0.67
C GLY A 96 16.30 15.02 0.65
N SER A 97 15.52 15.88 0.00
CA SER A 97 15.87 17.29 -0.21
C SER A 97 15.25 18.25 0.82
N HIS A 98 13.99 18.05 1.22
CA HIS A 98 13.24 19.03 2.01
C HIS A 98 12.98 18.62 3.47
N MET A 99 13.26 17.37 3.86
CA MET A 99 13.03 16.91 5.24
C MET A 99 14.29 16.97 6.10
N PRO A 100 14.17 17.35 7.39
CA PRO A 100 15.29 17.38 8.30
C PRO A 100 15.83 15.96 8.55
N VAL A 101 17.14 15.89 8.77
CA VAL A 101 17.84 14.66 9.16
C VAL A 101 17.21 14.11 10.45
N GLY A 102 16.90 12.82 10.46
CA GLY A 102 16.11 12.18 11.53
C GLY A 102 14.71 11.77 11.05
N ILE A 103 13.89 12.72 10.59
CA ILE A 103 12.53 12.40 10.06
C ILE A 103 12.65 11.61 8.76
N ALA A 104 13.52 12.05 7.85
CA ALA A 104 13.82 11.31 6.63
C ALA A 104 14.33 9.88 6.92
N GLY A 105 15.17 9.72 7.95
CA GLY A 105 15.68 8.42 8.39
C GLY A 105 14.58 7.51 8.93
N LEU A 106 13.66 8.06 9.73
CA LEU A 106 12.51 7.31 10.25
C LEU A 106 11.59 6.83 9.11
N PHE A 107 11.33 7.68 8.11
CA PHE A 107 10.54 7.29 6.93
C PHE A 107 11.22 6.18 6.13
N MET A 108 12.53 6.27 5.90
CA MET A 108 13.29 5.25 5.17
C MET A 108 13.40 3.92 5.96
N ALA A 109 13.39 3.98 7.29
CA ALA A 109 13.42 2.81 8.15
C ALA A 109 12.12 1.98 8.09
N ALA A 110 10.96 2.60 7.83
CA ALA A 110 9.68 1.89 7.84
C ALA A 110 9.55 0.83 6.72
N PRO A 111 9.82 1.13 5.44
CA PRO A 111 9.85 0.10 4.39
C PRO A 111 10.89 -0.98 4.65
N TYR A 112 12.06 -0.60 5.19
CA TYR A 112 13.11 -1.56 5.54
C TYR A 112 12.65 -2.53 6.64
N GLY A 113 11.99 -2.01 7.68
CA GLY A 113 11.40 -2.82 8.74
C GLY A 113 10.31 -3.75 8.23
N SER A 114 9.41 -3.26 7.37
CA SER A 114 8.38 -4.10 6.73
C SER A 114 9.02 -5.22 5.92
N TRP A 115 9.99 -4.89 5.07
CA TRP A 115 10.69 -5.87 4.25
C TRP A 115 11.45 -6.91 5.08
N HIS A 116 12.08 -6.49 6.18
CA HIS A 116 12.77 -7.39 7.09
C HIS A 116 11.80 -8.37 7.76
N VAL A 117 10.62 -7.89 8.19
CA VAL A 117 9.58 -8.75 8.76
C VAL A 117 9.07 -9.76 7.73
N ASP A 118 8.86 -9.34 6.49
CA ASP A 118 8.39 -10.22 5.42
C ASP A 118 9.43 -11.30 5.08
N HIS A 119 10.72 -10.93 5.04
CA HIS A 119 11.83 -11.86 4.81
C HIS A 119 12.01 -12.85 5.98
N CYS A 120 11.84 -12.41 7.23
CA CYS A 120 11.86 -13.29 8.40
C CYS A 120 10.66 -14.25 8.46
N LEU A 121 9.51 -13.84 7.92
CA LEU A 121 8.30 -14.67 7.85
C LEU A 121 8.23 -15.55 6.59
N GLY A 122 9.20 -15.43 5.68
CA GLY A 122 9.33 -16.30 4.50
C GLY A 122 8.38 -15.98 3.35
N PHE A 123 8.08 -14.69 3.13
CA PHE A 123 7.33 -14.20 1.95
C PHE A 123 8.24 -13.86 0.77
#